data_AF-A0A1U9NLU4-F1
#
_entry.id   AF-A0A1U9NLU4-F1
#
_cell.length_a   1.000
_cell.length_b   1.000
_cell.length_c   1.000
_cell.angle_alpha   90.00
_cell.angle_beta   90.00
_cell.angle_gamma   90.00
#
_symmetry.space_group_name_H-M   'P 1'
#
loop_
_entity.id
_entity.type
_entity.pdbx_description
1 polymer ?
#
loop_
_entity_poly.entity_id
_entity_poly.type
_entity_poly.pdbx_seq_one_letter_code
_entity_poly.pdbx_strand_id
1 'polypeptide(L)'
;MSNNPLNINIVGKELVDYSRHILPSGKEVYFLVYEITHTDAQGLCRTYKDRVTFPPLDGGIQPESPEDVRECSECEGLFTASQTVSCHDCGRILCMQDAALTEENEERIPLCPEHAAKRNNPIVRFFNSLFKA
;
A
#
# COMPACT_ATOMS: atom_id res chain seq x y z
N MET A 1 -9.75 -3.54 -33.40
CA MET A 1 -10.88 -4.42 -33.03
C MET A 1 -11.23 -4.08 -31.59
N SER A 2 -12.50 -3.70 -31.36
CA SER A 2 -13.01 -3.21 -30.08
C SER A 2 -13.03 -4.32 -29.04
N ASN A 3 -12.37 -4.12 -27.89
CA ASN A 3 -12.49 -4.97 -26.72
C ASN A 3 -13.89 -4.76 -26.15
N ASN A 4 -14.80 -5.68 -26.50
CA ASN A 4 -16.10 -5.78 -25.84
C ASN A 4 -15.84 -6.10 -24.36
N PRO A 5 -16.28 -5.28 -23.39
CA PRO A 5 -16.17 -5.67 -21.99
C PRO A 5 -17.01 -6.94 -21.83
N LEU A 6 -16.38 -8.03 -21.39
CA LEU A 6 -17.05 -9.30 -21.10
C LEU A 6 -18.26 -8.97 -20.23
N ASN A 7 -19.46 -9.18 -20.78
CA ASN A 7 -20.71 -9.02 -20.05
C ASN A 7 -20.84 -10.27 -19.16
N ILE A 8 -20.09 -10.27 -18.05
CA ILE A 8 -20.04 -11.38 -17.10
C ILE A 8 -21.31 -11.31 -16.27
N ASN A 9 -22.27 -12.21 -16.52
CA ASN A 9 -23.44 -12.34 -15.68
C ASN A 9 -23.07 -13.20 -14.46
N ILE A 10 -22.92 -12.56 -13.29
CA ILE A 10 -22.59 -13.22 -12.03
C ILE A 10 -23.86 -13.92 -11.51
N VAL A 11 -23.78 -15.24 -11.35
CA VAL A 11 -24.90 -16.09 -10.91
C VAL A 11 -24.75 -16.47 -9.43
N GLY A 12 -23.52 -16.49 -8.92
CA GLY A 12 -23.22 -16.79 -7.52
C GLY A 12 -21.94 -16.12 -7.05
N LYS A 13 -21.93 -15.72 -5.77
CA LYS A 13 -20.76 -15.22 -5.06
C LYS A 13 -20.80 -15.74 -3.63
N GLU A 14 -19.86 -16.60 -3.26
CA GLU A 14 -19.77 -17.21 -1.94
C GLU A 14 -18.40 -16.91 -1.31
N LEU A 15 -18.37 -16.55 -0.03
CA LEU A 15 -17.11 -16.41 0.71
C LEU A 15 -16.63 -17.80 1.11
N VAL A 16 -15.50 -18.25 0.56
CA VAL A 16 -15.00 -19.61 0.76
C VAL A 16 -13.80 -19.69 1.70
N ASP A 17 -13.09 -18.58 1.90
CA ASP A 17 -11.97 -18.49 2.85
C ASP A 17 -11.79 -17.04 3.32
N TYR A 18 -11.27 -16.87 4.53
CA TYR A 18 -10.82 -15.57 4.99
C TYR A 18 -9.67 -15.67 6.00
N SER A 19 -8.79 -14.68 5.97
CA SER A 19 -7.77 -14.49 7.01
C SER A 19 -7.82 -13.07 7.58
N ARG A 20 -7.34 -12.92 8.81
CA ARG A 20 -7.29 -11.64 9.52
C ARG A 20 -5.84 -11.30 9.85
N HIS A 21 -5.45 -10.08 9.55
CA HIS A 21 -4.15 -9.50 9.87
C HIS A 21 -4.34 -8.28 10.77
N ILE A 22 -3.54 -8.15 11.83
CA ILE A 22 -3.61 -7.04 12.78
C ILE A 22 -2.35 -6.20 12.61
N LEU A 23 -2.53 -4.92 12.31
CA LEU A 23 -1.45 -3.96 12.09
C LEU A 23 -0.92 -3.41 13.42
N PRO A 24 0.26 -2.77 13.43
CA PRO A 24 0.85 -2.21 14.65
C PRO A 24 -0.05 -1.20 15.38
N SER A 25 -0.90 -0.45 14.67
CA SER A 25 -1.89 0.46 15.27
C SER A 25 -3.07 -0.26 15.94
N GLY A 26 -3.20 -1.58 15.73
CA GLY A 26 -4.36 -2.37 16.12
C GLY A 26 -5.47 -2.45 15.07
N LYS A 27 -5.31 -1.79 13.91
CA LYS A 27 -6.25 -1.92 12.79
C LYS A 27 -6.27 -3.35 12.26
N GLU A 28 -7.46 -3.83 11.94
CA GLU A 28 -7.66 -5.16 11.37
C GLU A 28 -7.87 -5.08 9.85
N VAL A 29 -7.19 -5.96 9.13
CA VAL A 29 -7.34 -6.14 7.69
C VAL A 29 -7.74 -7.59 7.42
N TYR A 30 -8.82 -7.75 6.68
CA TYR A 30 -9.39 -9.03 6.30
C TYR A 30 -9.07 -9.33 4.85
N PHE A 31 -8.58 -10.54 4.59
CA PHE A 31 -8.31 -11.05 3.26
C PHE A 31 -9.40 -12.05 2.95
N LEU A 32 -10.28 -11.69 2.03
CA LEU A 32 -11.48 -12.43 1.72
C LEU A 32 -11.29 -13.13 0.37
N VAL A 33 -11.52 -14.44 0.33
CA VAL A 33 -11.51 -15.23 -0.91
C VAL A 33 -12.94 -15.59 -1.26
N TYR A 34 -13.41 -15.05 -2.39
CA TYR A 34 -14.72 -15.37 -2.92
C TYR A 34 -14.60 -16.38 -4.04
N GLU A 35 -15.51 -17.34 -4.06
CA GLU A 35 -15.79 -18.14 -5.24
C GLU A 35 -16.93 -17.47 -6.03
N ILE A 36 -16.63 -17.08 -7.27
CA ILE A 36 -17.56 -16.37 -8.14
C ILE A 36 -17.93 -17.27 -9.32
N THR A 37 -19.21 -17.60 -9.41
CA THR A 37 -19.78 -18.34 -10.54
C THR A 37 -20.44 -17.36 -11.51
N HIS A 38 -20.06 -17.45 -12.78
CA HIS A 38 -20.65 -16.66 -13.85
C HIS A 38 -21.02 -17.53 -15.04
N THR A 39 -21.93 -17.03 -15.87
CA THR A 39 -22.25 -17.66 -17.15
C THR A 39 -21.42 -17.01 -18.25
N ASP A 40 -20.70 -17.81 -19.03
CA ASP A 40 -19.96 -17.32 -20.20
C ASP A 40 -20.88 -17.03 -21.39
N ALA A 41 -20.32 -16.51 -22.49
CA ALA A 41 -21.07 -16.17 -23.69
C ALA A 41 -21.75 -17.38 -24.37
N GLN A 42 -21.32 -18.60 -24.04
CA GLN A 42 -21.86 -19.86 -24.56
C GLN A 42 -22.93 -20.45 -23.64
N GLY A 43 -23.26 -19.79 -22.52
CA GLY A 43 -24.24 -20.28 -21.55
C GLY A 43 -23.67 -21.28 -20.55
N LEU A 44 -22.35 -21.48 -20.50
CA LEU A 44 -21.71 -22.40 -19.56
C LEU A 44 -21.39 -21.69 -18.25
N CYS A 45 -21.72 -22.34 -17.12
CA CYS A 45 -21.33 -21.86 -15.80
C CYS A 45 -19.83 -22.11 -15.58
N ARG A 46 -19.09 -21.05 -15.27
CA ARG A 46 -17.68 -21.08 -14.90
C ARG A 46 -17.48 -20.46 -13.54
N THR A 47 -16.54 -21.02 -12.80
CA THR A 47 -16.21 -20.57 -11.45
C THR A 47 -14.76 -20.11 -11.40
N TYR A 48 -14.50 -18.99 -10.75
CA TYR A 48 -13.16 -18.50 -10.46
C TYR A 48 -13.07 -17.98 -9.03
N LYS A 49 -11.84 -17.90 -8.50
CA LYS A 49 -11.59 -17.31 -7.18
C LYS A 49 -11.18 -15.85 -7.34
N ASP A 50 -11.83 -14.99 -6.56
CA ASP A 50 -11.51 -13.58 -6.44
C ASP A 50 -10.99 -13.29 -5.02
N ARG A 51 -10.03 -12.37 -4.91
CA ARG A 51 -9.40 -12.01 -3.63
C ARG A 51 -9.56 -10.52 -3.42
N VAL A 52 -10.08 -10.15 -2.26
CA VAL A 52 -10.26 -8.75 -1.89
C VAL A 52 -9.83 -8.50 -0.45
N THR A 53 -9.27 -7.33 -0.20
CA THR A 53 -9.01 -6.85 1.15
C THR A 53 -10.13 -5.97 1.69
N PHE A 54 -10.39 -6.09 2.99
CA PHE A 54 -11.31 -5.22 3.71
C PHE A 54 -10.67 -4.71 5.02
N PRO A 55 -10.59 -3.39 5.26
CA PRO A 55 -10.93 -2.32 4.32
C PRO A 55 -10.07 -2.36 3.04
N PRO A 56 -10.53 -1.76 1.93
CA PRO A 56 -9.71 -1.63 0.72
C PRO A 56 -8.46 -0.80 1.02
N LEU A 57 -7.36 -1.11 0.35
CA LEU A 57 -6.14 -0.31 0.47
C LEU A 57 -6.34 1.06 -0.21
N ASP A 58 -5.83 2.12 0.40
CA ASP A 58 -5.93 3.50 -0.10
C ASP A 58 -5.23 3.68 -1.45
N GLY A 59 -4.22 2.85 -1.72
CA GLY A 59 -3.53 2.83 -3.00
C GLY A 59 -4.25 2.05 -4.11
N GLY A 60 -5.38 1.40 -3.82
CA GLY A 60 -6.22 0.66 -4.77
C GLY A 60 -5.62 -0.64 -5.34
N ILE A 61 -4.40 -0.99 -4.95
CA ILE A 61 -3.72 -2.21 -5.38
C ILE A 61 -4.10 -3.35 -4.42
N GLN A 62 -4.51 -4.50 -4.96
CA GLN A 62 -4.72 -5.69 -4.14
C GLN A 62 -3.37 -6.30 -3.77
N PRO A 63 -3.10 -6.53 -2.47
CA PRO A 63 -1.88 -7.19 -2.02
C PRO A 63 -1.90 -8.69 -2.40
N GLU A 64 -0.72 -9.26 -2.60
CA GLU A 64 -0.59 -10.71 -2.86
C GLU A 64 -0.77 -11.53 -1.58
N SER A 65 -0.35 -10.96 -0.44
CA SER A 65 -0.37 -11.59 0.87
C SER A 65 -0.67 -10.60 2.01
N PRO A 66 -1.10 -11.09 3.19
CA PRO A 66 -1.22 -10.27 4.40
C PRO A 66 0.04 -9.49 4.77
N GLU A 67 1.19 -10.11 4.55
CA GLU A 67 2.50 -9.56 4.85
C GLU A 67 2.88 -8.42 3.90
N ASP A 68 2.13 -8.16 2.84
CA ASP A 68 2.36 -7.03 1.93
C ASP A 68 1.63 -5.76 2.36
N VAL A 69 0.71 -5.84 3.32
CA VAL A 69 -0.02 -4.67 3.80
C VAL A 69 0.85 -3.89 4.79
N ARG A 70 0.89 -2.58 4.56
CA ARG A 70 1.69 -1.62 5.31
C ARG A 70 0.80 -0.47 5.71
N GLU A 71 1.04 0.04 6.91
CA GLU A 71 0.36 1.22 7.44
C GLU A 71 1.31 2.41 7.39
N CYS A 72 0.86 3.52 6.81
CA CYS A 72 1.61 4.77 6.86
C CYS A 72 1.62 5.31 8.30
N SER A 73 2.79 5.64 8.83
CA SER A 73 2.92 6.18 10.19
C SER A 73 2.42 7.63 10.33
N GLU A 74 2.13 8.32 9.21
CA GLU A 74 1.72 9.73 9.21
C GLU A 74 0.21 9.87 8.94
N CYS A 75 -0.29 9.34 7.82
CA CYS A 75 -1.73 9.40 7.49
C CYS A 75 -2.54 8.21 7.99
N GLU A 76 -1.88 7.18 8.56
CA GLU A 76 -2.47 5.92 9.00
C GLU A 76 -3.26 5.15 7.91
N GLY A 77 -3.05 5.50 6.64
CA GLY A 77 -3.61 4.81 5.49
C GLY A 77 -2.95 3.46 5.25
N LEU A 78 -3.67 2.59 4.55
CA LEU A 78 -3.26 1.22 4.24
C LEU A 78 -2.79 1.11 2.79
N PHE A 79 -1.58 0.61 2.60
CA PHE A 79 -0.92 0.54 1.31
C PHE A 79 -0.24 -0.81 1.13
N THR A 80 0.10 -1.15 -0.12
CA THR A 80 0.99 -2.28 -0.39
C THR A 80 2.43 -1.90 -0.10
N ALA A 81 3.30 -2.90 0.13
CA ALA A 81 4.74 -2.69 0.29
C ALA A 81 5.35 -1.87 -0.86
N SER A 82 4.90 -2.07 -2.10
CA SER A 82 5.33 -1.32 -3.28
C SER A 82 4.93 0.16 -3.29
N GLN A 83 3.97 0.55 -2.46
CA GLN A 83 3.48 1.93 -2.32
C GLN A 83 3.99 2.62 -1.04
N THR A 84 4.91 1.98 -0.34
CA THR A 84 5.49 2.49 0.90
C THR A 84 7.00 2.51 0.86
N VAL A 85 7.58 3.41 1.67
CA VAL A 85 9.02 3.50 1.90
C VAL A 85 9.27 3.62 3.40
N SER A 86 10.45 3.21 3.85
CA SER A 86 10.86 3.41 5.24
C SER A 86 11.69 4.69 5.35
N CYS A 87 11.41 5.51 6.34
CA CYS A 87 12.27 6.66 6.67
C CYS A 87 13.68 6.17 7.00
N HIS A 88 14.69 6.74 6.34
CA HIS A 88 16.08 6.37 6.55
C HIS A 88 16.55 6.56 8.00
N ASP A 89 16.13 7.66 8.65
CA ASP A 89 16.62 8.02 9.98
C ASP A 89 15.94 7.27 11.14
N CYS A 90 14.65 6.93 11.03
CA CYS A 90 13.87 6.33 12.14
C CYS A 90 13.14 5.04 11.80
N GLY A 91 13.20 4.57 10.56
CA GLY A 91 12.56 3.32 10.13
C GLY A 91 11.03 3.35 10.06
N ARG A 92 10.37 4.48 10.36
CA ARG A 92 8.90 4.60 10.20
C ARG A 92 8.50 4.32 8.76
N ILE A 93 7.42 3.56 8.58
CA ILE A 93 6.84 3.26 7.27
C ILE A 93 5.98 4.44 6.84
N LEU A 94 6.15 4.89 5.61
CA LEU A 94 5.46 6.03 5.03
C LEU A 94 4.88 5.62 3.68
N CYS A 95 3.71 6.14 3.34
CA CYS A 95 3.26 6.07 1.95
C CYS A 95 4.17 6.96 1.10
N MET A 96 4.26 6.67 -0.21
CA MET A 96 5.08 7.48 -1.12
C MET A 96 4.66 8.96 -1.21
N GLN A 97 3.43 9.31 -0.80
CA GLN A 97 2.95 10.70 -0.80
C GLN A 97 3.44 11.49 0.42
N ASP A 98 3.53 10.86 1.59
CA ASP A 98 3.97 11.48 2.84
C ASP A 98 5.49 11.45 3.01
N ALA A 99 6.17 10.59 2.26
CA ALA A 99 7.62 10.51 2.25
C ALA A 99 8.25 11.71 1.54
N ALA A 100 9.11 12.44 2.25
CA ALA A 100 9.97 13.44 1.65
C ALA A 100 11.22 12.78 1.07
N LEU A 101 11.58 13.12 -0.17
CA LEU A 101 12.82 12.65 -0.79
C LEU A 101 13.86 13.78 -0.72
N THR A 102 14.95 13.55 -0.01
CA THR A 102 16.11 14.45 0.02
C THR A 102 17.24 13.88 -0.82
N GLU A 103 17.96 14.74 -1.55
CA GLU A 103 19.14 14.33 -2.33
C GLU A 103 20.41 14.48 -1.48
N GLU A 104 21.14 13.37 -1.32
CA GLU A 104 22.51 13.37 -0.77
C GLU A 104 23.39 12.54 -1.72
N ASN A 105 24.50 13.10 -2.19
CA ASN A 105 25.45 12.42 -3.09
C ASN A 105 24.79 11.72 -4.30
N GLU A 106 23.83 12.39 -4.95
CA GLU A 106 23.05 11.86 -6.10
C GLU A 106 22.07 10.72 -5.77
N GLU A 107 21.97 10.32 -4.50
CA GLU A 107 20.99 9.34 -4.02
C GLU A 107 19.75 10.03 -3.43
N ARG A 108 18.57 9.46 -3.72
CA ARG A 108 17.29 9.91 -3.13
C ARG A 108 17.04 9.16 -1.83
N ILE A 109 17.13 9.87 -0.72
CA ILE A 109 16.92 9.33 0.62
C ILE A 109 15.49 9.64 1.09
N PRO A 110 14.65 8.62 1.36
CA PRO A 110 13.33 8.82 1.91
C PRO A 110 13.39 9.17 3.40
N LEU A 111 12.70 10.24 3.78
CA LEU A 111 12.60 10.73 5.15
C LEU A 111 11.14 10.99 5.53
N CYS A 112 10.82 10.83 6.81
CA CYS A 112 9.53 11.30 7.33
C CYS A 112 9.50 12.83 7.41
N PRO A 113 8.30 13.44 7.44
CA PRO A 113 8.15 14.89 7.50
C PRO A 113 8.98 15.55 8.61
N GLU A 114 9.06 14.91 9.78
CA GLU A 114 9.84 15.41 10.92
C GLU A 114 11.35 15.45 10.63
N HIS A 115 11.93 14.37 10.08
CA HIS A 115 13.37 14.31 9.77
C HIS A 115 13.73 15.17 8.57
N ALA A 116 12.86 15.25 7.57
CA ALA A 116 13.02 16.16 6.44
C ALA A 116 13.04 17.62 6.91
N ALA A 117 12.12 18.01 7.80
CA ALA A 117 12.10 19.35 8.39
C ALA A 117 13.38 19.65 9.20
N LYS A 118 13.89 18.68 9.97
CA LYS A 118 15.15 18.84 10.72
C LYS A 118 16.36 19.05 9.80
N ARG A 119 16.49 18.27 8.72
CA ARG A 119 17.60 18.42 7.74
C ARG A 119 17.51 19.71 6.94
N ASN A 120 16.31 20.15 6.60
CA ASN A 120 16.07 21.40 5.87
C ASN A 120 16.05 22.65 6.76
N ASN A 121 16.13 22.51 8.09
CA ASN A 121 16.15 23.65 9.00
C ASN A 121 17.44 24.48 8.80
N PRO A 122 17.34 25.78 8.47
CA PRO A 122 18.49 26.61 8.16
C PRO A 122 19.48 26.74 9.32
N ILE A 123 19.01 26.65 10.58
CA ILE A 123 19.88 26.68 11.76
C ILE A 123 20.69 25.40 11.86
N VAL A 124 20.07 24.24 11.60
CA VAL A 124 20.76 22.93 11.58
C VAL A 124 21.77 22.88 10.43
N ARG A 125 21.43 23.40 9.25
CA ARG A 125 22.37 23.52 8.12
C ARG A 125 23.55 24.43 8.46
N PHE A 126 23.29 25.55 9.13
CA PHE A 126 24.35 26.46 9.59
C PHE A 126 25.30 25.78 10.57
N PHE A 127 24.80 25.12 11.62
CA PHE A 127 25.66 24.38 12.56
C PHE A 127 26.42 23.23 11.88
N ASN A 128 25.78 22.45 11.01
CA ASN A 128 26.46 21.38 10.27
C ASN A 128 27.57 21.93 9.36
N SER A 129 27.43 23.14 8.81
CA SER A 129 28.48 23.79 8.02
C SER A 129 29.66 24.27 8.87
N LEU A 130 29.42 24.61 10.13
CA LEU A 130 30.48 25.04 11.06
C LEU A 130 31.34 23.89 11.59
N PHE A 131 30.77 22.69 11.71
CA PHE A 131 31.46 21.51 12.27
C PHE A 131 31.94 20.49 11.22
N LYS A 132 31.66 20.72 9.93
CA LYS A 132 32.22 19.94 8.81
C LYS A 132 33.46 20.59 8.18
N ALA A 133 34.07 21.59 8.83
CA ALA A 133 35.32 22.23 8.43
C ALA A 133 36.52 21.66 9.19
#